data_AF-Q400R9-F1
#
_entry.id   AF-Q400R9-F1
#
_cell.length_a   1.000
_cell.length_b   1.000
_cell.length_c   1.000
_cell.angle_alpha   90.00
_cell.angle_beta   90.00
_cell.angle_gamma   90.00
#
_symmetry.space_group_name_H-M   'P 1'
#
loop_
_entity.id
_entity.type
_entity.pdbx_description
1 polymer ?
#
loop_
_entity_poly.entity_id
_entity_poly.type
_entity_poly.pdbx_seq_one_letter_code
_entity_poly.pdbx_strand_id
1 'polypeptide(L)' 'TSHRYVSGRAAEILGRPAEELCMVTCHLGNGSSLAAVKHGKSIDTSMGFTPLEGLV' A
#
# COMPACT_ATOMS: atom_id res chain seq x y z
N THR A 1 -4.95 -6.33 3.73
CA THR A 1 -5.52 -7.03 2.56
C THR A 1 -5.60 -6.15 1.32
N SER A 2 -6.18 -4.94 1.38
CA SER A 2 -6.25 -4.03 0.20
C SER A 2 -4.87 -3.61 -0.33
N HIS A 3 -4.00 -2.99 0.50
CA HIS A 3 -2.65 -2.56 0.09
C HIS A 3 -1.81 -3.68 -0.56
N ARG A 4 -1.84 -4.88 0.04
CA ARG A 4 -1.14 -6.07 -0.49
C ARG A 4 -1.66 -6.50 -1.87
N TYR A 5 -2.98 -6.45 -2.08
CA TYR A 5 -3.57 -6.79 -3.36
C TYR A 5 -3.17 -5.79 -4.45
N VAL A 6 -3.35 -4.49 -4.17
CA VAL A 6 -3.07 -3.45 -5.18
C VAL A 6 -1.59 -3.32 -5.51
N SER A 7 -0.69 -3.56 -4.55
CA SER A 7 0.76 -3.56 -4.83
C SER A 7 1.18 -4.71 -5.74
N GLY A 8 0.59 -5.90 -5.54
CA GLY A 8 0.82 -7.06 -6.43
C GLY A 8 0.23 -6.82 -7.82
N ARG A 9 -1.01 -6.30 -7.88
CA ARG A 9 -1.65 -5.98 -9.15
C ARG A 9 -0.91 -4.88 -9.92
N ALA A 10 -0.34 -3.89 -9.23
CA ALA A 10 0.50 -2.87 -9.84
C ALA A 10 1.77 -3.50 -10.45
N ALA A 11 2.40 -4.47 -9.78
CA ALA A 11 3.56 -5.18 -10.32
C ALA A 11 3.22 -5.94 -11.63
N GLU A 12 2.08 -6.62 -11.67
CA GLU A 12 1.58 -7.29 -12.88
C GLU A 12 1.31 -6.30 -14.03
N ILE A 13 0.64 -5.18 -13.74
CA ILE A 13 0.33 -4.14 -14.74
C ILE A 13 1.61 -3.51 -15.30
N LEU A 14 2.61 -3.30 -14.44
CA LEU A 14 3.89 -2.74 -14.83
C LEU A 14 4.81 -3.76 -15.49
N GLY A 15 4.47 -5.06 -15.47
CA GLY A 15 5.29 -6.13 -16.02
C GLY A 15 6.64 -6.28 -15.31
N ARG A 16 6.71 -5.94 -14.02
CA ARG A 16 7.96 -5.93 -13.24
C ARG A 16 7.81 -6.74 -11.95
N PRO A 17 8.86 -7.43 -11.49
CA PRO A 17 8.85 -8.11 -10.20
C PRO A 17 8.56 -7.13 -9.06
N ALA A 18 7.76 -7.54 -8.07
CA ALA A 18 7.42 -6.69 -6.93
C ALA A 18 8.66 -6.27 -6.12
N GLU A 19 9.69 -7.11 -6.14
CA GLU A 19 10.99 -6.91 -5.51
C GLU A 19 11.77 -5.74 -6.11
N GLU A 20 11.44 -5.29 -7.32
CA GLU A 20 12.09 -4.14 -7.96
C GLU A 20 11.33 -2.82 -7.80
N LEU A 21 10.16 -2.85 -7.15
CA LEU A 21 9.26 -1.72 -7.09
C LEU A 21 9.30 -1.01 -5.72
N CYS A 22 9.27 0.31 -5.80
CA CYS A 22 9.06 1.23 -4.68
C CYS A 22 7.81 2.05 -5.00
N MET A 23 6.78 1.93 -4.18
CA MET A 23 5.49 2.56 -4.44
C MET A 23 4.78 2.99 -3.15
N VAL A 24 3.87 3.93 -3.27
CA VAL A 24 2.88 4.26 -2.23
C VAL A 24 1.53 3.80 -2.72
N THR A 25 0.79 3.09 -1.87
CA THR A 25 -0.55 2.61 -2.16
C THR A 25 -1.57 3.44 -1.39
N CYS A 26 -2.62 3.90 -2.07
CA CYS A 26 -3.65 4.77 -1.48
C CYS A 26 -4.99 4.03 -1.46
N HIS A 27 -5.45 3.66 -0.26
CA HIS A 27 -6.80 3.15 -0.08
C HIS A 27 -7.69 4.30 0.37
N LEU A 28 -8.67 4.69 -0.46
CA LEU A 28 -9.55 5.82 -0.21
C LEU A 28 -11.00 5.32 -0.18
N GLY A 29 -11.59 5.30 1.01
CA GLY A 29 -12.94 4.78 1.26
C GLY A 29 -13.44 5.17 2.66
N ASN A 30 -14.43 4.44 3.18
CA ASN A 30 -15.03 4.71 4.50
C ASN A 30 -14.02 4.64 5.67
N GLY A 31 -12.90 3.94 5.47
CA GLY A 31 -11.66 4.14 6.22
C GLY A 31 -10.53 4.26 5.22
N SER A 32 -9.71 5.30 5.34
CA SER A 32 -8.68 5.62 4.35
C SER A 32 -7.28 5.51 4.92
N SER A 33 -6.35 4.97 4.13
CA SER A 33 -4.95 4.80 4.53
C SER A 33 -3.99 4.85 3.35
N LEU A 34 -2.76 5.25 3.65
CA LEU A 34 -1.60 5.12 2.77
C LEU A 34 -0.68 4.02 3.30
N ALA A 35 -0.04 3.27 2.41
CA ALA A 35 1.06 2.40 2.79
C ALA A 35 2.24 2.54 1.84
N ALA A 36 3.42 2.74 2.42
CA ALA A 36 4.69 2.71 1.70
C ALA A 36 5.10 1.25 1.50
N VAL A 37 5.25 0.85 0.24
CA VAL A 37 5.61 -0.51 -0.16
C VAL A 37 6.95 -0.49 -0.88
N LYS A 38 7.93 -1.18 -0.32
CA LYS A 38 9.29 -1.29 -0.85
C LYS A 38 9.64 -2.76 -1.06
N HIS A 39 10.05 -3.12 -2.27
CA HIS A 39 10.42 -4.49 -2.65
C HIS A 39 9.31 -5.50 -2.30
N GLY A 40 8.05 -5.16 -2.61
CA GLY A 40 6.88 -5.97 -2.33
C GLY A 40 6.45 -6.03 -0.85
N LYS A 41 7.14 -5.33 0.06
CA LYS A 41 6.84 -5.33 1.50
C LYS A 41 6.35 -3.96 1.97
N SER A 42 5.29 -3.95 2.77
CA SER A 42 4.86 -2.74 3.48
C SER A 42 5.91 -2.39 4.52
N ILE A 43 6.48 -1.19 4.43
CA ILE A 43 7.49 -0.70 5.38
C ILE A 43 6.93 0.36 6.33
N ASP A 44 5.83 1.02 5.94
CA ASP A 44 5.15 2.02 6.75
C ASP A 44 3.69 2.15 6.32
N THR A 45 2.84 2.66 7.21
CA THR A 45 1.42 2.87 6.97
C THR A 45 0.93 4.10 7.74
N SER A 46 -0.01 4.84 7.16
CA SER A 46 -0.58 6.02 7.83
C SER A 46 -1.49 5.66 9.01
N MET A 47 -2.01 4.43 9.05
CA MET A 47 -2.81 3.95 10.19
C MET A 47 -1.91 3.56 11.36
N GLY A 48 -2.33 3.96 12.56
CA GLY A 48 -1.67 3.58 13.81
C GLY A 48 -2.27 2.32 14.46
N PHE A 49 -2.30 2.31 15.79
CA PHE A 49 -2.86 1.19 16.55
C PHE A 49 -4.35 0.96 16.28
N THR A 50 -5.07 2.05 15.97
CA THR A 50 -6.48 2.00 15.55
C THR A 50 -6.64 2.68 14.19
N PRO A 51 -7.73 2.40 13.46
CA PRO A 51 -7.99 3.02 12.15
C PRO A 51 -8.28 4.53 12.20
N LEU A 52 -8.34 5.15 13.38
CA LEU A 52 -8.63 6.59 13.54
C LEU A 52 -7.43 7.47 13.15
N GLU A 53 -6.22 6.96 13.34
CA GLU A 53 -5.01 7.64 12.90
C GLU A 53 -4.84 7.47 11.39
N GLY A 54 -4.44 8.53 10.70
CA GLY A 54 -4.17 8.49 9.27
C GLY A 54 -4.80 9.66 8.52
N LEU A 55 -5.58 9.34 7.49
CA LEU A 55 -6.11 10.31 6.53
C LEU A 55 -7.40 10.99 7.05
N VAL A 56 -7.63 12.24 6.60
CA VAL A 56 -8.82 13.07 6.88
C VAL A 56 -9.88 12.86 5.81
#